data_AF-A0AAD5XBE6-F1
#
_entry.id   AF-A0AAD5XBE6-F1
#
_cell.length_a   1.000
_cell.length_b   1.000
_cell.length_c   1.000
_cell.angle_alpha   90.00
_cell.angle_beta   90.00
_cell.angle_gamma   90.00
#
_symmetry.space_group_name_H-M   'P 1'
#
loop_
_entity.id
_entity.type
_entity.pdbx_description
1 polymer ?
#
loop_
_entity_poly.entity_id
_entity_poly.type
_entity_poly.pdbx_seq_one_letter_code
_entity_poly.pdbx_strand_id
1 'polypeptide(L)'
;GEYSVGRAVASDIVIGGDQSVSRTHANIKVRTVNSIARNAENSKKSTKLLDLKVTIAQTSRLGTFINGTRIDETVSLNDNDALRFGAGQSMLRLVRTHVCVAFSGLQKSIKNSLIALALPLGCEVFDEKTEFPARLTHIIMPQIKITLKSVQALAVGACFVSDAWLKAISERASSSTFVLPNEKIFMPPISETENNLTPELFTPNPLRNFLFAELHFLFVDSSEVNLFFDLCQIQNSHEPRWILLR
;
A
#
# COMPACT_ATOMS: atom_id res chain seq x y z
N GLY A 1 6.58 12.20 -9.43
CA GLY A 1 6.62 12.97 -10.69
C GLY A 1 6.10 14.38 -10.47
N GLU A 2 6.00 15.16 -11.53
CA GLU A 2 5.35 16.48 -11.55
C GLU A 2 4.21 16.45 -12.57
N TYR A 3 3.05 16.99 -12.19
CA TYR A 3 1.81 16.90 -12.95
C TYR A 3 1.14 18.26 -13.03
N SER A 4 0.83 18.70 -14.24
CA SER A 4 0.11 19.93 -14.51
C SER A 4 -1.41 19.73 -14.37
N VAL A 5 -2.08 20.69 -13.73
CA VAL A 5 -3.52 20.75 -13.59
C VAL A 5 -4.04 21.97 -14.33
N GLY A 6 -5.07 21.79 -15.16
CA GLY A 6 -5.65 22.90 -15.90
C GLY A 6 -6.79 22.47 -16.81
N ARG A 7 -7.43 23.44 -17.47
CA ARG A 7 -8.50 23.15 -18.44
C ARG A 7 -8.00 22.85 -19.84
N ALA A 8 -6.69 23.02 -20.11
CA ALA A 8 -6.13 22.69 -21.41
C ALA A 8 -6.04 21.17 -21.58
N VAL A 9 -6.34 20.68 -22.78
CA VAL A 9 -6.23 19.25 -23.12
C VAL A 9 -4.80 18.71 -22.95
N ALA A 10 -3.80 19.60 -23.04
CA ALA A 10 -2.39 19.24 -22.85
C ALA A 10 -1.96 19.14 -21.36
N SER A 11 -2.86 19.39 -20.40
CA SER A 11 -2.57 19.19 -18.97
C SER A 11 -2.62 17.71 -18.61
N ASP A 12 -1.81 17.29 -17.64
CA ASP A 12 -1.81 15.90 -17.15
C ASP A 12 -3.12 15.56 -16.44
N ILE A 13 -3.66 16.54 -15.69
CA ILE A 13 -4.96 16.45 -15.02
C ILE A 13 -5.86 17.54 -15.61
N VAL A 14 -6.78 17.12 -16.48
CA VAL A 14 -7.68 18.02 -17.21
C VAL A 14 -8.96 18.28 -16.41
N ILE A 15 -9.22 19.55 -16.10
CA ILE A 15 -10.50 20.01 -15.54
C ILE A 15 -11.26 20.79 -16.62
N GLY A 16 -12.06 20.06 -17.40
CA GLY A 16 -12.85 20.62 -18.50
C GLY A 16 -14.13 21.34 -18.03
N GLY A 17 -14.66 22.19 -18.89
CA GLY A 17 -15.99 22.81 -18.69
C GLY A 17 -16.05 23.98 -17.71
N ASP A 18 -15.04 24.20 -16.87
CA ASP A 18 -14.97 25.34 -15.95
C ASP A 18 -14.06 26.46 -16.49
N GLN A 19 -14.67 27.58 -16.88
CA GLN A 19 -13.96 28.75 -17.43
C GLN A 19 -13.13 29.50 -16.38
N SER A 20 -13.41 29.27 -15.09
CA SER A 20 -12.64 29.83 -13.99
C SER A 20 -11.31 29.09 -13.77
N VAL A 21 -11.18 27.87 -14.29
CA VAL A 21 -9.92 27.12 -14.30
C VAL A 21 -9.02 27.65 -15.42
N SER A 22 -7.74 27.85 -15.11
CA SER A 22 -6.77 28.39 -16.06
C SER A 22 -6.28 27.28 -16.99
N ARG A 23 -5.80 27.64 -18.18
CA ARG A 23 -5.25 26.65 -19.13
C ARG A 23 -4.13 25.83 -18.48
N THR A 24 -3.28 26.50 -17.72
CA THR A 24 -2.33 25.93 -16.76
C THR A 24 -2.63 26.59 -15.42
N HIS A 25 -3.17 25.84 -14.46
CA HIS A 25 -3.74 26.38 -13.23
C HIS A 25 -2.88 26.08 -12.00
N ALA A 26 -2.40 24.85 -11.88
CA ALA A 26 -1.55 24.42 -10.78
C ALA A 26 -0.57 23.32 -11.23
N ASN A 27 0.43 23.06 -10.40
CA ASN A 27 1.36 21.95 -10.55
C ASN A 27 1.37 21.12 -9.25
N ILE A 28 1.16 19.82 -9.38
CA ILE A 28 1.24 18.85 -8.30
C ILE A 28 2.57 18.11 -8.42
N LYS A 29 3.32 18.03 -7.33
CA LYS A 29 4.56 17.24 -7.25
C LYS A 29 4.36 16.10 -6.27
N VAL A 30 4.71 14.90 -6.69
CA VAL A 30 4.70 13.68 -5.88
C VAL A 30 6.14 13.21 -5.73
N ARG A 31 6.60 13.13 -4.48
CA ARG A 31 7.95 12.65 -4.15
C ARG A 31 7.88 11.53 -3.15
N THR A 32 8.69 10.51 -3.40
CA THR A 32 9.00 9.49 -2.42
C THR A 32 9.88 10.09 -1.33
N VAL A 33 9.47 9.91 -0.08
CA VAL A 33 10.26 10.23 1.10
C VAL A 33 10.44 8.95 1.90
N ASN A 34 11.70 8.64 2.21
CA ASN A 34 11.98 7.54 3.13
C ASN A 34 11.72 8.04 4.54
N SER A 35 10.68 7.53 5.19
CA SER A 35 10.49 7.75 6.62
C SER A 35 11.05 6.57 7.40
N ILE A 36 11.59 6.86 8.58
CA ILE A 36 12.03 5.83 9.52
C ILE A 36 10.92 5.71 10.55
N ALA A 37 10.15 4.63 10.50
CA ALA A 37 9.38 4.24 11.68
C ALA A 37 10.37 3.72 12.72
N ARG A 38 10.48 4.45 13.83
CA ARG A 38 11.05 3.89 15.06
C ARG A 38 9.87 3.29 15.79
N ASN A 39 9.84 1.96 15.95
CA ASN A 39 8.93 1.37 16.91
C ASN A 39 9.32 1.92 18.28
N ALA A 40 8.38 2.63 18.92
CA ALA A 40 8.55 3.06 20.29
C ALA A 40 8.66 1.78 21.14
N GLU A 41 9.69 1.75 21.97
CA GLU A 41 10.00 0.70 22.95
C GLU A 41 10.62 -0.60 22.36
N ASN A 42 11.95 -0.67 22.45
CA ASN A 42 12.80 -1.87 22.43
C ASN A 42 13.22 -2.61 21.15
N SER A 43 12.86 -2.22 19.91
CA SER A 43 13.44 -2.87 18.71
C SER A 43 14.59 -2.07 18.08
N LYS A 44 15.80 -2.65 18.05
CA LYS A 44 17.03 -2.11 17.40
C LYS A 44 16.95 -2.06 15.86
N LYS A 45 15.77 -2.22 15.26
CA LYS A 45 15.61 -2.35 13.80
C LYS A 45 14.64 -1.30 13.27
N SER A 46 15.17 -0.34 12.52
CA SER A 46 14.39 0.63 11.75
C SER A 46 13.85 -0.04 10.48
N THR A 47 12.53 -0.10 10.31
CA THR A 47 11.95 -0.38 9.00
C THR A 47 11.94 0.90 8.17
N LYS A 48 12.54 0.86 6.97
CA LYS A 48 12.41 1.93 5.99
C LYS A 48 10.99 1.90 5.47
N LEU A 49 10.26 2.98 5.69
CA LEU A 49 8.94 3.20 5.13
C LEU A 49 9.07 4.03 3.87
N LEU A 50 8.36 3.58 2.83
CA LEU A 50 8.13 4.39 1.65
C LEU A 50 6.90 5.26 1.92
N ASP A 51 7.09 6.56 2.05
CA ASP A 51 5.99 7.51 2.16
C ASP A 51 5.98 8.45 0.93
N LEU A 52 4.82 9.01 0.62
CA LEU A 52 4.62 9.91 -0.52
C LEU A 52 4.25 11.30 -0.04
N LYS A 53 5.18 12.23 -0.24
CA LYS A 53 4.91 13.66 -0.06
C LYS A 53 4.32 14.23 -1.33
N VAL A 54 3.10 14.77 -1.22
CA VAL A 54 2.40 15.45 -2.30
C VAL A 54 2.38 16.94 -2.00
N THR A 55 2.77 17.78 -2.95
CA THR A 55 2.74 19.24 -2.82
C THR A 55 2.06 19.87 -4.01
N ILE A 56 1.40 21.00 -3.82
CA ILE A 56 0.75 21.76 -4.88
C ILE A 56 1.23 23.21 -4.89
N ALA A 57 1.47 23.75 -6.09
CA ALA A 57 1.75 25.15 -6.33
C ALA A 57 0.75 25.69 -7.35
N GLN A 58 0.18 26.87 -7.12
CA GLN A 58 -0.81 27.49 -8.02
C GLN A 58 -0.22 28.70 -8.73
N THR A 59 -0.67 28.93 -9.97
CA THR A 59 -0.28 30.09 -10.78
C THR A 59 -1.50 30.86 -11.30
N SER A 60 -2.69 30.53 -10.80
CA SER A 60 -3.95 31.03 -11.32
C SER A 60 -4.39 32.33 -10.66
N ARG A 61 -4.88 33.26 -11.49
CA ARG A 61 -5.52 34.50 -11.02
C ARG A 61 -6.69 34.25 -10.08
N LEU A 62 -7.49 33.22 -10.33
CA LEU A 62 -8.67 32.90 -9.52
C LEU A 62 -8.34 31.96 -8.34
N GLY A 63 -7.07 31.56 -8.23
CA GLY A 63 -6.54 30.82 -7.11
C GLY A 63 -6.91 29.33 -7.08
N THR A 64 -6.20 28.61 -6.22
CA THR A 64 -6.49 27.24 -5.82
C THR A 64 -6.76 27.24 -4.32
N PHE A 65 -7.68 26.39 -3.88
CA PHE A 65 -8.13 26.34 -2.50
C PHE A 65 -8.01 24.91 -1.96
N ILE A 66 -7.48 24.76 -0.75
CA ILE A 66 -7.43 23.52 0.00
C ILE A 66 -8.41 23.64 1.16
N ASN A 67 -9.40 22.76 1.24
CA ASN A 67 -10.42 22.74 2.30
C ASN A 67 -11.06 24.13 2.52
N GLY A 68 -11.33 24.85 1.43
CA GLY A 68 -11.92 26.19 1.44
C GLY A 68 -10.94 27.36 1.61
N THR A 69 -9.68 27.10 1.97
CA THR A 69 -8.66 28.15 2.17
C THR A 69 -7.82 28.31 0.91
N ARG A 70 -7.68 29.55 0.42
CA ARG A 70 -6.81 29.85 -0.73
C ARG A 70 -5.35 29.61 -0.37
N ILE A 71 -4.59 29.02 -1.28
CA ILE A 71 -3.13 28.93 -1.16
C ILE A 71 -2.45 30.01 -1.98
N ASP A 72 -1.46 30.66 -1.37
CA ASP A 72 -0.62 31.67 -2.04
C ASP A 72 0.82 31.17 -2.27
N GLU A 73 1.22 30.11 -1.56
CA GLU A 73 2.52 29.46 -1.69
C GLU A 73 2.39 27.96 -1.99
N THR A 74 3.53 27.27 -2.11
CA THR A 74 3.54 25.82 -2.29
C THR A 74 3.18 25.14 -0.98
N VAL A 75 2.12 24.33 -0.97
CA VAL A 75 1.61 23.66 0.23
C VAL A 75 1.73 22.15 0.10
N SER A 76 1.98 21.46 1.23
CA SER A 76 1.93 19.99 1.29
C SER A 76 0.50 19.53 1.49
N LEU A 77 0.06 18.55 0.69
CA LEU A 77 -1.28 17.97 0.77
C LEU A 77 -1.30 16.79 1.74
N ASN A 78 -2.41 16.67 2.45
CA ASN A 78 -2.75 15.53 3.28
C ASN A 78 -3.78 14.64 2.59
N ASP A 79 -3.88 13.40 3.07
CA ASP A 79 -4.93 12.51 2.60
C ASP A 79 -6.31 13.12 2.86
N ASN A 80 -7.22 12.95 1.92
CA ASN A 80 -8.57 13.51 1.89
C ASN A 80 -8.69 15.04 1.73
N ASP A 81 -7.61 15.78 1.51
CA ASP A 81 -7.70 17.21 1.20
C ASP A 81 -8.58 17.46 -0.03
N ALA A 82 -9.54 18.37 0.12
CA ALA A 82 -10.40 18.82 -0.96
C ALA A 82 -9.76 20.02 -1.68
N LEU A 83 -9.50 19.87 -2.97
CA LEU A 83 -8.88 20.85 -3.84
C LEU A 83 -9.93 21.50 -4.72
N ARG A 84 -10.12 22.81 -4.63
CA ARG A 84 -10.97 23.57 -5.55
C ARG A 84 -10.12 24.47 -6.42
N PHE A 85 -10.39 24.47 -7.72
CA PHE A 85 -9.64 25.22 -8.71
C PHE A 85 -10.50 26.34 -9.29
N GLY A 86 -10.03 27.58 -9.20
CA GLY A 86 -10.75 28.75 -9.71
C GLY A 86 -11.91 29.18 -8.81
N ALA A 87 -12.94 29.77 -9.41
CA ALA A 87 -14.10 30.33 -8.73
C ALA A 87 -15.36 29.45 -8.86
N GLY A 88 -15.35 28.45 -9.74
CA GLY A 88 -16.44 27.52 -9.95
C GLY A 88 -16.47 26.37 -8.93
N GLN A 89 -17.16 25.29 -9.32
CA GLN A 89 -17.40 24.09 -8.49
C GLN A 89 -16.45 22.94 -8.85
N SER A 90 -15.42 23.19 -9.66
CA SER A 90 -14.40 22.19 -9.99
C SER A 90 -13.61 21.79 -8.74
N MET A 91 -13.94 20.62 -8.19
CA MET A 91 -13.27 20.06 -7.03
C MET A 91 -12.67 18.69 -7.32
N LEU A 92 -11.47 18.46 -6.79
CA LEU A 92 -10.83 17.16 -6.71
C LEU A 92 -10.57 16.83 -5.24
N ARG A 93 -10.37 15.56 -4.92
CA ARG A 93 -9.92 15.11 -3.61
C ARG A 93 -8.64 14.32 -3.76
N LEU A 94 -7.63 14.63 -2.94
CA LEU A 94 -6.48 13.76 -2.84
C LEU A 94 -6.87 12.52 -2.03
N VAL A 95 -6.69 11.33 -2.60
CA VAL A 95 -6.87 10.06 -1.89
C VAL A 95 -5.57 9.28 -1.98
N ARG A 96 -5.06 8.85 -0.83
CA ARG A 96 -3.87 8.01 -0.71
C ARG A 96 -4.30 6.57 -0.47
N THR A 97 -3.97 5.69 -1.40
CA THR A 97 -4.10 4.25 -1.23
C THR A 97 -2.72 3.65 -0.98
N HIS A 98 -2.49 3.11 0.21
CA HIS A 98 -1.24 2.43 0.53
C HIS A 98 -1.24 1.01 -0.03
N VAL A 99 -0.19 0.67 -0.78
CA VAL A 99 0.01 -0.66 -1.35
C VAL A 99 1.37 -1.17 -0.92
N CYS A 100 1.39 -2.18 -0.05
CA CYS A 100 2.60 -2.90 0.36
C CYS A 100 2.50 -4.34 -0.12
N VAL A 101 3.48 -4.76 -0.93
CA VAL A 101 3.49 -6.08 -1.58
C VAL A 101 4.61 -6.96 -1.04
N ALA A 102 4.30 -8.24 -0.83
CA ALA A 102 5.25 -9.31 -0.61
C ALA A 102 5.16 -10.32 -1.75
N PHE A 103 6.25 -11.05 -1.99
CA PHE A 103 6.33 -12.04 -3.05
C PHE A 103 6.59 -13.44 -2.45
N SER A 104 5.86 -14.45 -2.94
CA SER A 104 6.02 -15.85 -2.51
C SER A 104 5.88 -16.80 -3.69
N GLY A 105 6.69 -17.86 -3.71
CA GLY A 105 6.62 -18.91 -4.74
C GLY A 105 6.96 -18.47 -6.17
N LEU A 106 7.62 -17.32 -6.36
CA LEU A 106 7.98 -16.79 -7.67
C LEU A 106 9.44 -17.08 -8.03
N GLN A 107 9.70 -17.31 -9.32
CA GLN A 107 11.07 -17.35 -9.85
C GLN A 107 11.74 -15.98 -9.70
N LYS A 108 13.05 -15.98 -9.47
CA LYS A 108 13.83 -14.75 -9.23
C LYS A 108 13.70 -13.71 -10.35
N SER A 109 13.70 -14.15 -11.61
CA SER A 109 13.51 -13.28 -12.78
C SER A 109 12.16 -12.57 -12.74
N ILE A 110 11.07 -13.32 -12.53
CA ILE A 110 9.71 -12.78 -12.45
C ILE A 110 9.57 -11.83 -11.26
N LYS A 111 10.08 -12.21 -10.08
CA LYS A 111 10.09 -11.36 -8.89
C LYS A 111 10.77 -10.03 -9.17
N ASN A 112 11.95 -10.03 -9.78
CA ASN A 112 12.68 -8.80 -10.11
C ASN A 112 11.91 -7.92 -11.10
N SER A 113 11.27 -8.50 -12.11
CA SER A 113 10.42 -7.75 -13.05
C SER A 113 9.21 -7.12 -12.35
N LEU A 114 8.58 -7.81 -11.41
CA LEU A 114 7.46 -7.27 -10.65
C LEU A 114 7.90 -6.17 -9.68
N ILE A 115 9.07 -6.27 -9.07
CA ILE A 115 9.64 -5.18 -8.25
C ILE A 115 9.89 -3.94 -9.11
N ALA A 116 10.46 -4.11 -10.29
CA ALA A 116 10.68 -3.01 -11.24
C ALA A 116 9.37 -2.36 -11.70
N LEU A 117 8.26 -3.11 -11.69
CA LEU A 117 6.92 -2.60 -11.97
C LEU A 117 6.29 -1.89 -10.78
N ALA A 118 6.45 -2.43 -9.56
CA ALA A 118 5.84 -1.94 -8.34
C ALA A 118 6.38 -0.57 -7.90
N LEU A 119 7.70 -0.39 -7.95
CA LEU A 119 8.36 0.80 -7.39
C LEU A 119 7.93 2.11 -8.09
N PRO A 120 7.88 2.20 -9.45
CA PRO A 120 7.39 3.40 -10.14
C PRO A 120 5.91 3.72 -9.87
N LEU A 121 5.11 2.70 -9.54
CA LEU A 121 3.70 2.86 -9.15
C LEU A 121 3.53 3.38 -7.71
N GLY A 122 4.63 3.59 -6.98
CA GLY A 122 4.61 4.02 -5.59
C GLY A 122 4.25 2.90 -4.61
N CYS A 123 4.28 1.64 -5.03
CA CYS A 123 4.08 0.51 -4.14
C CYS A 123 5.31 0.31 -3.26
N GLU A 124 5.06 0.01 -1.98
CA GLU A 124 6.08 -0.47 -1.07
C GLU A 124 6.34 -1.96 -1.32
N VAL A 125 7.62 -2.35 -1.41
CA VAL A 125 8.02 -3.74 -1.59
C VAL A 125 8.67 -4.25 -0.31
N PHE A 126 8.15 -5.36 0.22
CA PHE A 126 8.73 -6.04 1.37
C PHE A 126 10.13 -6.58 1.07
N ASP A 127 11.11 -6.20 1.89
CA ASP A 127 12.46 -6.78 1.90
C ASP A 127 12.51 -7.98 2.85
N GLU A 128 12.77 -9.16 2.31
CA GLU A 128 12.86 -10.43 3.06
C GLU A 128 13.94 -10.43 4.14
N LYS A 129 14.85 -9.45 4.15
CA LYS A 129 15.85 -9.27 5.22
C LYS A 129 15.33 -8.48 6.42
N THR A 130 14.09 -8.01 6.36
CA THR A 130 13.43 -7.23 7.41
C THR A 130 12.26 -8.01 8.03
N GLU A 131 11.78 -7.54 9.17
CA GLU A 131 10.61 -8.12 9.85
C GLU A 131 9.36 -8.06 8.95
N PHE A 132 8.52 -9.11 9.01
CA PHE A 132 7.31 -9.16 8.21
C PHE A 132 6.40 -7.95 8.51
N PRO A 133 6.01 -7.16 7.50
CA PRO A 133 5.38 -5.88 7.75
C PRO A 133 3.92 -6.05 8.16
N ALA A 134 3.55 -5.53 9.34
CA ALA A 134 2.15 -5.48 9.79
C ALA A 134 1.23 -4.69 8.84
N ARG A 135 1.79 -3.79 8.03
CA ARG A 135 1.11 -2.99 7.00
C ARG A 135 1.03 -3.68 5.63
N LEU A 136 1.42 -4.95 5.52
CA LEU A 136 1.32 -5.66 4.25
C LEU A 136 -0.13 -5.65 3.77
N THR A 137 -0.36 -5.22 2.53
CA THR A 137 -1.71 -5.21 1.96
C THR A 137 -1.92 -6.35 0.98
N HIS A 138 -0.87 -6.80 0.29
CA HIS A 138 -0.97 -7.83 -0.75
C HIS A 138 0.19 -8.82 -0.69
N ILE A 139 -0.10 -10.10 -0.93
CA ILE A 139 0.90 -11.12 -1.25
C ILE A 139 0.70 -11.60 -2.69
N ILE A 140 1.76 -11.47 -3.48
CA ILE A 140 1.78 -11.85 -4.89
C ILE A 140 2.40 -13.24 -5.03
N MET A 141 1.63 -14.20 -5.55
CA MET A 141 2.08 -15.58 -5.74
C MET A 141 1.35 -16.26 -6.91
N PRO A 142 1.96 -17.27 -7.57
CA PRO A 142 1.35 -17.94 -8.73
C PRO A 142 0.23 -18.92 -8.34
N GLN A 143 0.35 -19.54 -7.16
CA GLN A 143 -0.58 -20.52 -6.61
C GLN A 143 -0.53 -20.42 -5.09
N ILE A 144 -1.68 -20.45 -4.43
CA ILE A 144 -1.77 -20.40 -2.97
C ILE A 144 -1.28 -21.74 -2.39
N LYS A 145 -0.29 -21.67 -1.52
CA LYS A 145 0.26 -22.79 -0.73
C LYS A 145 0.34 -22.35 0.72
N ILE A 146 0.13 -23.27 1.67
CA ILE A 146 0.36 -22.96 3.08
C ILE A 146 1.87 -22.93 3.33
N THR A 147 2.38 -21.70 3.42
CA THR A 147 3.77 -21.40 3.81
C THR A 147 3.74 -20.44 4.98
N LEU A 148 4.86 -20.28 5.70
CA LEU A 148 4.94 -19.30 6.78
C LEU A 148 4.53 -17.90 6.32
N LYS A 149 5.01 -17.45 5.15
CA LYS A 149 4.64 -16.14 4.57
C LYS A 149 3.14 -16.05 4.26
N SER A 150 2.53 -17.14 3.79
CA SER A 150 1.09 -17.17 3.56
C SER A 150 0.32 -17.03 4.87
N VAL A 151 0.74 -17.73 5.93
CA VAL A 151 0.12 -17.62 7.25
C VAL A 151 0.31 -16.21 7.84
N GLN A 152 1.50 -15.63 7.73
CA GLN A 152 1.76 -14.25 8.15
C GLN A 152 0.93 -13.24 7.35
N ALA A 153 0.77 -13.43 6.03
CA ALA A 153 -0.08 -12.61 5.19
C ALA A 153 -1.56 -12.72 5.60
N LEU A 154 -2.05 -13.93 5.92
CA LEU A 154 -3.40 -14.11 6.45
C LEU A 154 -3.58 -13.41 7.79
N ALA A 155 -2.58 -13.48 8.66
CA ALA A 155 -2.58 -12.91 9.99
C ALA A 155 -2.75 -11.39 9.99
N VAL A 156 -2.13 -10.68 9.04
CA VAL A 156 -2.29 -9.22 8.83
C VAL A 156 -3.50 -8.86 7.95
N GLY A 157 -4.25 -9.86 7.47
CA GLY A 157 -5.40 -9.64 6.59
C GLY A 157 -5.04 -9.21 5.16
N ALA A 158 -3.87 -9.56 4.65
CA ALA A 158 -3.46 -9.21 3.29
C ALA A 158 -4.27 -9.96 2.22
N CYS A 159 -4.46 -9.31 1.07
CA CYS A 159 -5.07 -9.90 -0.11
C CYS A 159 -4.10 -10.85 -0.82
N PHE A 160 -4.59 -12.02 -1.25
CA PHE A 160 -3.85 -12.96 -2.08
C PHE A 160 -4.15 -12.67 -3.55
N VAL A 161 -3.11 -12.33 -4.32
CA VAL A 161 -3.27 -11.99 -5.74
C VAL A 161 -2.18 -12.64 -6.60
N SER A 162 -2.49 -12.87 -7.88
CA SER A 162 -1.52 -13.26 -8.89
C SER A 162 -0.72 -12.06 -9.40
N ASP A 163 0.36 -12.33 -10.14
CA ASP A 163 1.18 -11.29 -10.77
C ASP A 163 0.37 -10.42 -11.78
N ALA A 164 -0.70 -10.98 -12.35
CA ALA A 164 -1.63 -10.29 -13.22
C ALA A 164 -2.30 -9.07 -12.56
N TRP A 165 -2.48 -9.07 -11.23
CA TRP A 165 -3.05 -7.93 -10.52
C TRP A 165 -2.17 -6.68 -10.62
N LEU A 166 -0.86 -6.84 -10.35
CA LEU A 166 0.08 -5.74 -10.40
C LEU A 166 0.30 -5.25 -11.84
N LYS A 167 0.28 -6.17 -12.82
CA LYS A 167 0.29 -5.83 -14.25
C LYS A 167 -0.93 -5.01 -14.64
N ALA A 168 -2.13 -5.40 -14.18
CA ALA A 168 -3.35 -4.63 -14.41
C ALA A 168 -3.32 -3.24 -13.78
N ILE A 169 -2.68 -3.05 -12.62
CA ILE A 169 -2.43 -1.70 -12.07
C ILE A 169 -1.57 -0.90 -13.03
N SER A 170 -0.45 -1.45 -13.47
CA SER A 170 0.47 -0.75 -14.37
C SER A 170 -0.18 -0.36 -15.70
N GLU A 171 -0.98 -1.24 -16.28
CA GLU A 171 -1.69 -0.98 -17.54
C GLU A 171 -2.71 0.15 -17.38
N ARG A 172 -3.36 0.23 -16.21
CA ARG A 172 -4.38 1.24 -15.91
C ARG A 172 -3.81 2.56 -15.39
N ALA A 173 -2.53 2.60 -15.00
CA ALA A 173 -1.92 3.75 -14.31
C ALA A 173 -2.01 5.06 -15.10
N SER A 174 -2.07 4.98 -16.44
CA SER A 174 -2.21 6.15 -17.32
C SER A 174 -3.67 6.54 -17.62
N SER A 175 -4.65 5.82 -17.08
CA SER A 175 -6.07 6.09 -17.30
C SER A 175 -6.59 7.24 -16.43
N SER A 176 -7.39 8.13 -17.01
CA SER A 176 -8.08 9.20 -16.28
C SER A 176 -9.17 8.70 -15.32
N THR A 177 -9.59 7.44 -15.44
CA THR A 177 -10.59 6.78 -14.60
C THR A 177 -9.99 5.62 -13.82
N PHE A 178 -8.74 5.75 -13.37
CA PHE A 178 -8.06 4.70 -12.63
C PHE A 178 -8.90 4.22 -11.45
N VAL A 179 -9.14 2.91 -11.42
CA VAL A 179 -9.71 2.19 -10.29
C VAL A 179 -8.79 1.01 -10.00
N LEU A 180 -8.45 0.83 -8.73
CA LEU A 180 -7.63 -0.29 -8.29
C LEU A 180 -8.30 -1.61 -8.72
N PRO A 181 -7.58 -2.55 -9.34
CA PRO A 181 -8.19 -3.81 -9.76
C PRO A 181 -8.72 -4.60 -8.55
N ASN A 182 -9.94 -5.12 -8.66
CA ASN A 182 -10.56 -5.94 -7.63
C ASN A 182 -9.72 -7.22 -7.39
N GLU A 183 -9.16 -7.33 -6.19
CA GLU A 183 -8.24 -8.37 -5.78
C GLU A 183 -8.85 -9.77 -5.91
N LYS A 184 -10.17 -9.91 -5.65
CA LYS A 184 -10.88 -11.19 -5.73
C LYS A 184 -10.83 -11.79 -7.15
N ILE A 185 -10.83 -10.94 -8.17
CA ILE A 185 -10.77 -11.39 -9.58
C ILE A 185 -9.38 -11.94 -9.92
N PHE A 186 -8.34 -11.45 -9.24
CA PHE A 186 -6.96 -11.83 -9.47
C PHE A 186 -6.44 -12.85 -8.46
N MET A 187 -7.31 -13.44 -7.64
CA MET A 187 -6.91 -14.42 -6.64
C MET A 187 -6.27 -15.64 -7.33
N PRO A 188 -5.07 -16.06 -6.93
CA PRO A 188 -4.41 -17.20 -7.56
C PRO A 188 -5.13 -18.51 -7.19
N PRO A 189 -5.02 -19.55 -8.03
CA PRO A 189 -5.59 -20.86 -7.70
C PRO A 189 -4.95 -21.43 -6.42
N ILE A 190 -5.72 -22.21 -5.67
CA ILE A 190 -5.20 -22.98 -4.53
C ILE A 190 -4.41 -24.18 -5.04
N SER A 191 -3.37 -24.59 -4.32
CA SER A 191 -2.58 -25.75 -4.70
C SER A 191 -3.36 -27.04 -4.60
N GLU A 192 -3.18 -27.94 -5.56
CA GLU A 192 -3.78 -29.29 -5.57
C GLU A 192 -3.28 -30.16 -4.40
N THR A 193 -2.24 -29.72 -3.68
CA THR A 193 -1.82 -30.36 -2.43
C THR A 193 -2.65 -29.92 -1.23
N GLU A 194 -3.49 -28.89 -1.38
CA GLU A 194 -4.27 -28.22 -0.34
C GLU A 194 -5.79 -28.46 -0.51
N ASN A 195 -6.17 -29.68 -0.86
CA ASN A 195 -7.52 -30.04 -1.36
C ASN A 195 -8.70 -29.75 -0.43
N ASN A 196 -8.45 -29.46 0.85
CA ASN A 196 -9.48 -29.17 1.83
C ASN A 196 -9.70 -27.68 2.07
N LEU A 197 -8.96 -26.80 1.37
CA LEU A 197 -9.04 -25.36 1.55
C LEU A 197 -9.91 -24.70 0.50
N THR A 198 -10.69 -23.70 0.92
CA THR A 198 -11.55 -22.93 0.03
C THR A 198 -11.02 -21.50 -0.17
N PRO A 199 -11.32 -20.86 -1.31
CA PRO A 199 -11.01 -19.45 -1.56
C PRO A 199 -11.31 -18.48 -0.43
N GLU A 200 -12.42 -18.69 0.26
CA GLU A 200 -12.93 -17.80 1.32
C GLU A 200 -11.93 -17.70 2.48
N LEU A 201 -11.19 -18.78 2.75
CA LEU A 201 -10.14 -18.80 3.76
C LEU A 201 -8.98 -17.85 3.44
N PHE A 202 -8.79 -17.45 2.18
CA PHE A 202 -7.72 -16.56 1.76
C PHE A 202 -8.16 -15.12 1.53
N THR A 203 -9.43 -14.82 1.86
CA THR A 203 -9.91 -13.43 1.86
C THR A 203 -9.42 -12.67 3.09
N PRO A 204 -9.22 -11.34 2.99
CA PRO A 204 -8.95 -10.49 4.14
C PRO A 204 -9.98 -10.68 5.26
N ASN A 205 -9.52 -10.89 6.48
CA ASN A 205 -10.37 -10.97 7.66
C ASN A 205 -9.71 -10.19 8.81
N PRO A 206 -10.24 -9.00 9.18
CA PRO A 206 -9.64 -8.17 10.22
C PRO A 206 -9.68 -8.82 11.62
N LEU A 207 -10.58 -9.78 11.85
CA LEU A 207 -10.64 -10.52 13.11
C LEU A 207 -9.39 -11.37 13.33
N ARG A 208 -8.65 -11.69 12.26
CA ARG A 208 -7.40 -12.43 12.37
C ARG A 208 -6.37 -11.67 13.16
N ASN A 209 -6.36 -10.34 13.22
CA ASN A 209 -5.38 -9.58 14.01
C ASN A 209 -5.47 -9.85 15.52
N PHE A 210 -6.56 -10.45 15.98
CA PHE A 210 -6.83 -10.72 17.39
C PHE A 210 -6.95 -12.22 17.69
N LEU A 211 -6.63 -13.08 16.72
CA LEU A 211 -6.85 -14.52 16.85
C LEU A 211 -6.13 -15.11 18.06
N PHE A 212 -4.96 -14.55 18.38
CA PHE A 212 -4.13 -15.00 19.49
C PHE A 212 -4.05 -14.00 20.65
N ALA A 213 -4.93 -13.00 20.67
CA ALA A 213 -5.02 -12.07 21.78
C ALA A 213 -5.22 -12.86 23.10
N GLU A 214 -4.48 -12.47 24.14
CA GLU A 214 -4.48 -13.11 25.46
C GLU A 214 -3.95 -14.55 25.52
N LEU A 215 -3.44 -15.10 24.41
CA LEU A 215 -2.82 -16.44 24.39
C LEU A 215 -1.32 -16.36 24.67
N HIS A 216 -0.84 -17.35 25.42
CA HIS A 216 0.57 -17.57 25.69
C HIS A 216 1.08 -18.74 24.84
N PHE A 217 2.18 -18.52 24.12
CA PHE A 217 2.82 -19.57 23.34
C PHE A 217 4.03 -20.12 24.09
N LEU A 218 4.07 -21.44 24.18
CA LEU A 218 5.17 -22.18 24.77
C LEU A 218 5.97 -22.80 23.63
N PHE A 219 7.23 -22.40 23.49
CA PHE A 219 8.13 -23.00 22.50
C PHE A 219 9.16 -23.84 23.24
N VAL A 220 9.44 -25.02 22.69
CA VAL A 220 10.42 -25.95 23.26
C VAL A 220 11.78 -25.73 22.58
N ASP A 221 11.78 -25.35 21.29
CA ASP A 221 13.00 -25.02 20.56
C ASP A 221 13.06 -23.53 20.19
N SER A 222 14.22 -22.93 20.44
CA SER A 222 14.59 -21.60 19.95
C SER A 222 14.45 -21.41 18.43
N SER A 223 14.56 -22.48 17.63
CA SER A 223 14.34 -22.43 16.18
C SER A 223 12.88 -22.12 15.84
N GLU A 224 11.93 -22.64 16.62
CA GLU A 224 10.49 -22.38 16.48
C GLU A 224 10.15 -20.94 16.89
N VAL A 225 10.78 -20.43 17.96
CA VAL A 225 10.61 -19.03 18.38
C VAL A 225 10.94 -18.10 17.21
N ASN A 226 12.08 -18.29 16.55
CA ASN A 226 12.47 -17.44 15.42
C ASN A 226 11.52 -17.57 14.21
N LEU A 227 10.99 -18.77 13.98
CA LEU A 227 10.06 -19.04 12.88
C LEU A 227 8.71 -18.34 13.09
N PHE A 228 8.19 -18.37 14.32
CA PHE A 228 6.88 -17.83 14.67
C PHE A 228 6.92 -16.43 15.26
N PHE A 229 8.11 -15.87 15.52
CA PHE A 229 8.29 -14.57 16.17
C PHE A 229 7.44 -13.48 15.52
N ASP A 230 7.59 -13.29 14.20
CA ASP A 230 6.86 -12.27 13.45
C ASP A 230 5.34 -12.52 13.51
N LEU A 231 4.91 -13.78 13.46
CA LEU A 231 3.48 -14.13 13.55
C LEU A 231 2.90 -13.77 14.92
N CYS A 232 3.63 -14.07 15.99
CA CYS A 232 3.23 -13.71 17.35
C CYS A 232 3.24 -12.20 17.56
N GLN A 233 4.22 -11.47 17.00
CA GLN A 233 4.30 -10.00 17.07
C GLN A 233 3.16 -9.31 16.32
N ILE A 234 2.79 -9.83 15.15
CA ILE A 234 1.66 -9.32 14.35
C ILE A 234 0.34 -9.42 15.12
N GLN A 235 0.19 -10.46 15.93
CA GLN A 235 -1.07 -10.86 16.56
C GLN A 235 -1.22 -10.37 18.00
N ASN A 236 -0.11 -10.06 18.67
CA ASN A 236 -0.09 -9.57 20.04
C ASN A 236 0.28 -8.09 20.05
N SER A 237 -0.74 -7.23 20.12
CA SER A 237 -0.60 -5.76 20.29
C SER A 237 0.01 -5.35 21.64
N HIS A 238 0.18 -6.31 22.55
CA HIS A 238 0.90 -6.18 23.82
C HIS A 238 2.06 -7.18 23.81
N GLU A 239 3.23 -6.79 24.37
CA GLU A 239 4.49 -7.55 24.34
C GLU A 239 4.28 -9.08 24.28
N PRO A 240 4.86 -9.78 23.28
CA PRO A 240 4.60 -11.19 23.11
C PRO A 240 5.05 -11.97 24.34
N ARG A 241 4.08 -12.56 25.05
CA ARG A 241 4.31 -13.35 26.24
C ARG A 241 4.52 -14.82 25.86
N TRP A 242 5.69 -15.12 25.29
CA TRP A 242 6.13 -16.51 25.12
C TRP A 242 7.14 -16.89 26.18
N ILE A 243 7.12 -18.18 26.53
CA ILE A 243 8.07 -18.79 27.47
C ILE A 243 8.85 -19.83 26.67
N LEU A 244 10.18 -19.68 26.63
CA LEU A 244 11.07 -20.73 26.14
C LEU A 244 11.37 -21.66 27.31
N LEU A 245 10.87 -22.89 27.26
CA LEU A 245 11.26 -23.90 28.24
C LEU A 245 12.65 -24.42 27.88
N ARG A 246 13.58 -24.31 28.82
CA ARG A 246 14.90 -24.93 28.75
C ARG A 246 14.92 -26.20 29.58
#